data_AF-A0A841IJY5-F1
#
_entry.id   AF-A0A841IJY5-F1
#
_cell.length_a   1.000
_cell.length_b   1.000
_cell.length_c   1.000
_cell.angle_alpha   90.00
_cell.angle_beta   90.00
_cell.angle_gamma   90.00
#
_symmetry.space_group_name_H-M   'P 1'
#
loop_
_entity.id
_entity.type
_entity.pdbx_description
1 polymer ?
#
loop_
_entity_poly.entity_id
_entity_poly.type
_entity_poly.pdbx_seq_one_letter_code
_entity_poly.pdbx_strand_id
1 'polypeptide(L)'
;MRPWSAERKAEVLQGLYMALKALRVPGTSFERTSDPVVYTENTCTRVREKCFFIKRTLPNGYVTETAFLGVEHKDIAASLVREMTAPVIFS
;
A
#
# COMPACT_ATOMS: atom_id res chain seq x y z
N MET A 1 2.15 13.55 -19.48
CA MET A 1 1.28 13.82 -18.30
C MET A 1 2.18 14.29 -17.16
N ARG A 2 1.86 15.36 -16.40
CA ARG A 2 2.73 15.79 -15.29
C ARG A 2 2.63 14.80 -14.12
N PRO A 3 3.75 14.45 -13.45
CA PRO A 3 3.71 13.63 -12.25
C PRO A 3 2.94 14.34 -11.13
N TRP A 4 2.26 13.56 -10.27
CA TRP A 4 1.58 14.09 -9.09
C TRP A 4 2.58 14.63 -8.07
N SER A 5 2.23 15.73 -7.39
CA SER A 5 2.99 16.26 -6.27
C SER A 5 3.04 15.27 -5.10
N ALA A 6 4.06 15.40 -4.25
CA ALA A 6 4.19 14.61 -3.03
C ALA A 6 2.95 14.78 -2.13
N GLU A 7 2.44 16.00 -2.02
CA GLU A 7 1.22 16.31 -1.26
C GLU A 7 -0.01 15.58 -1.81
N ARG A 8 -0.20 15.58 -3.14
CA ARG A 8 -1.33 14.88 -3.75
C ARG A 8 -1.24 13.36 -3.55
N LYS A 9 -0.04 12.79 -3.65
CA LYS A 9 0.19 11.38 -3.33
C LYS A 9 -0.11 11.09 -1.86
N ALA A 10 0.30 11.99 -0.95
CA ALA A 10 0.08 11.85 0.48
C ALA A 10 -1.40 11.88 0.84
N GLU A 11 -2.20 12.74 0.23
CA GLU A 11 -3.66 12.75 0.43
C GLU A 11 -4.31 11.40 0.07
N VAL A 12 -3.94 10.86 -1.09
CA VAL A 12 -4.47 9.59 -1.57
C VAL A 12 -4.04 8.43 -0.66
N LEU A 13 -2.76 8.41 -0.27
CA LEU A 13 -2.23 7.39 0.64
C LEU A 13 -2.77 7.53 2.07
N GLN A 14 -3.08 8.75 2.53
CA GLN A 14 -3.79 8.96 3.79
C GLN A 14 -5.16 8.28 3.75
N GLY A 15 -5.87 8.37 2.62
CA GLY A 15 -7.13 7.64 2.43
C GLY A 15 -6.97 6.13 2.55
N LEU A 16 -5.96 5.56 1.89
CA LEU A 16 -5.65 4.13 2.00
C LEU A 16 -5.24 3.74 3.43
N TYR A 17 -4.38 4.52 4.08
CA TYR A 17 -3.96 4.32 5.46
C TYR A 17 -5.16 4.24 6.41
N MET A 18 -6.12 5.17 6.30
CA MET A 18 -7.33 5.16 7.13
C MET A 18 -8.18 3.92 6.87
N ALA A 19 -8.30 3.47 5.62
CA ALA A 19 -9.01 2.23 5.28
C ALA A 19 -8.34 0.99 5.90
N LEU A 20 -7.01 0.89 5.83
CA LEU A 20 -6.25 -0.20 6.44
C LEU A 20 -6.35 -0.20 7.97
N LYS A 21 -6.35 0.99 8.60
CA LYS A 21 -6.60 1.14 10.04
C LYS A 21 -8.00 0.67 10.42
N ALA A 22 -9.02 0.99 9.64
CA ALA A 22 -10.39 0.53 9.86
C ALA A 22 -10.51 -1.01 9.74
N LEU A 23 -9.78 -1.62 8.80
CA LEU A 23 -9.67 -3.07 8.62
C LEU A 23 -8.76 -3.76 9.66
N ARG A 24 -8.14 -2.99 10.56
CA ARG A 24 -7.20 -3.48 11.59
C ARG A 24 -6.02 -4.27 11.01
N VAL A 25 -5.50 -3.86 9.85
CA VAL A 25 -4.35 -4.52 9.24
C VAL A 25 -3.09 -4.32 10.11
N PRO A 26 -2.38 -5.39 10.52
CA PRO A 26 -1.19 -5.29 11.36
C PRO A 26 -0.06 -4.49 10.71
N GLY A 27 0.74 -3.82 11.55
CA GLY A 27 1.90 -3.05 11.09
C GLY A 27 1.57 -1.81 10.26
N THR A 28 0.30 -1.41 10.15
CA THR A 28 -0.11 -0.27 9.33
C THR A 28 0.53 1.03 9.82
N SER A 29 1.40 1.61 9.01
CA SER A 29 2.05 2.91 9.24
C SER A 29 2.03 3.78 7.97
N PHE A 30 2.13 5.10 8.14
CA PHE A 30 2.16 6.05 7.03
C PHE A 30 3.32 7.01 7.19
N GLU A 31 4.19 7.06 6.17
CA GLU A 31 5.33 7.97 6.12
C GLU A 31 5.08 9.07 5.09
N ARG A 32 5.09 10.32 5.58
CA ARG A 32 4.84 11.52 4.79
C ARG A 32 6.15 12.17 4.37
N THR A 33 6.86 11.52 3.44
CA THR A 33 8.14 12.00 2.87
C THR A 33 7.94 12.66 1.49
N SER A 34 9.03 12.96 0.78
CA SER A 34 8.98 13.42 -0.61
C SER A 34 8.40 12.39 -1.59
N ASP A 35 8.40 11.10 -1.24
CA ASP A 35 7.65 10.04 -1.92
C ASP A 35 6.87 9.23 -0.88
N PRO A 36 5.64 9.68 -0.52
CA PRO A 36 4.89 9.10 0.57
C PRO A 36 4.59 7.62 0.37
N VAL A 37 4.48 6.89 1.46
CA VAL A 37 4.34 5.44 1.46
C VAL A 37 3.54 4.97 2.66
N VAL A 38 2.72 3.95 2.44
CA VAL A 38 2.03 3.21 3.50
C VAL A 38 2.68 1.85 3.63
N TYR A 39 3.05 1.47 4.85
CA TYR A 39 3.57 0.13 5.14
C TYR A 39 2.54 -0.68 5.90
N THR A 40 2.62 -1.99 5.73
CA THR A 40 2.09 -2.99 6.66
C THR A 40 3.22 -3.96 7.01
N GLU A 41 2.93 -5.01 7.77
CA GLU A 41 3.94 -5.98 8.24
C GLU A 41 4.88 -6.52 7.14
N ASN A 42 4.35 -6.83 5.95
CA ASN A 42 5.14 -7.35 4.83
C ASN A 42 4.83 -6.67 3.50
N THR A 43 4.02 -5.59 3.49
CA THR A 43 3.71 -4.85 2.27
C THR A 43 4.15 -3.39 2.34
N CYS A 44 4.43 -2.81 1.18
CA CYS A 44 4.52 -1.37 1.02
C CYS A 44 3.65 -0.91 -0.16
N THR A 45 2.96 0.21 0.02
CA THR A 45 2.10 0.82 -1.00
C THR A 45 2.52 2.25 -1.25
N ARG A 46 2.77 2.57 -2.52
CA ARG A 46 3.08 3.93 -3.01
C ARG A 46 2.07 4.35 -4.07
N VAL A 47 2.03 5.64 -4.40
CA VAL A 47 1.28 6.12 -5.57
C VAL A 47 2.23 6.34 -6.74
N ARG A 48 2.01 5.61 -7.83
CA ARG A 48 2.72 5.73 -9.11
C ARG A 48 1.71 5.86 -10.23
N GLU A 49 1.86 6.88 -11.07
CA GLU A 49 1.03 7.06 -12.27
C GLU A 49 -0.49 7.02 -12.01
N LYS A 50 -0.93 7.58 -10.87
CA LYS A 50 -2.34 7.55 -10.41
C LYS A 50 -2.86 6.15 -10.04
N CYS A 51 -1.96 5.23 -9.74
CA CYS A 51 -2.26 3.90 -9.22
C CYS A 51 -1.62 3.72 -7.84
N PHE A 52 -2.30 2.98 -6.97
CA PHE A 52 -1.67 2.28 -5.86
C PHE A 52 -0.76 1.19 -6.42
N PHE A 53 0.53 1.32 -6.13
CA PHE A 53 1.54 0.31 -6.39
C PHE A 53 1.85 -0.42 -5.09
N ILE A 54 1.38 -1.66 -5.00
CA ILE A 54 1.47 -2.50 -3.80
C ILE A 54 2.54 -3.54 -4.05
N LYS A 55 3.43 -3.75 -3.08
CA LYS A 55 4.46 -4.79 -3.12
C LYS A 55 4.44 -5.58 -1.83
N ARG A 56 4.56 -6.90 -1.93
CA ARG A 56 4.82 -7.78 -0.80
C ARG A 56 6.27 -8.24 -0.81
N THR A 57 6.93 -8.15 0.33
CA THR A 57 8.32 -8.56 0.53
C THR A 57 8.38 -9.66 1.58
N LEU A 58 9.13 -10.71 1.31
CA LEU A 58 9.43 -11.77 2.28
C LEU A 58 10.42 -11.27 3.36
N PRO A 59 10.52 -11.93 4.53
CA PRO A 59 11.47 -11.54 5.57
C PRO A 59 12.94 -11.49 5.11
N ASN A 60 13.30 -12.25 4.07
CA ASN A 60 14.63 -12.27 3.47
C ASN A 60 14.86 -11.14 2.43
N GLY A 61 13.92 -10.19 2.29
CA GLY A 61 14.04 -9.03 1.43
C GLY A 61 13.60 -9.23 -0.03
N TYR A 62 13.20 -10.45 -0.42
CA TYR A 62 12.74 -10.71 -1.79
C TYR A 62 11.30 -10.24 -2.00
N VAL A 63 11.06 -9.52 -3.09
CA VAL A 63 9.71 -9.14 -3.52
C VAL A 63 9.04 -10.38 -4.12
N THR A 64 7.91 -10.79 -3.56
CA THR A 64 7.20 -12.00 -4.00
C THR A 64 5.96 -11.68 -4.83
N GLU A 65 5.33 -10.52 -4.62
CA GLU A 65 4.10 -10.14 -5.31
C GLU A 65 4.07 -8.62 -5.53
N THR A 66 3.45 -8.20 -6.64
CA THR A 66 3.21 -6.79 -6.95
C THR A 66 1.85 -6.59 -7.59
N ALA A 67 1.15 -5.52 -7.22
CA ALA A 67 -0.12 -5.14 -7.82
C ALA A 67 -0.17 -3.65 -8.17
N PHE A 68 -0.93 -3.31 -9.20
CA PHE A 68 -1.23 -1.95 -9.63
C PHE A 68 -2.74 -1.79 -9.70
N LEU A 69 -3.28 -0.84 -8.94
CA LEU A 69 -4.71 -0.53 -8.91
C LEU A 69 -4.91 0.97 -9.05
N GLY A 70 -5.84 1.42 -9.90
CA GLY A 70 -6.19 2.83 -9.99
C GLY A 70 -6.57 3.40 -8.61
N VAL A 71 -6.19 4.65 -8.33
CA VAL A 71 -6.42 5.26 -7.01
C VAL A 71 -7.89 5.42 -6.63
N GLU A 72 -8.79 5.36 -7.61
CA GLU A 72 -10.24 5.29 -7.44
C GLU A 72 -10.70 3.99 -6.77
N HIS A 73 -9.91 2.92 -6.85
CA HIS A 73 -10.21 1.60 -6.28
C HIS A 73 -9.62 1.41 -4.87
N LYS A 74 -9.61 2.46 -4.05
CA LYS A 74 -9.01 2.47 -2.70
C LYS A 74 -9.49 1.31 -1.81
N ASP A 75 -10.78 1.00 -1.82
CA ASP A 75 -11.32 -0.05 -0.95
C ASP A 75 -10.88 -1.45 -1.41
N ILE A 76 -10.75 -1.66 -2.72
CA ILE A 76 -10.17 -2.88 -3.31
C ILE A 76 -8.68 -2.96 -2.96
N ALA A 77 -7.94 -1.86 -3.08
CA ALA A 77 -6.53 -1.81 -2.69
C ALA A 77 -6.34 -2.13 -1.19
N ALA A 78 -7.21 -1.64 -0.32
CA ALA A 78 -7.16 -1.94 1.11
C ALA A 78 -7.43 -3.43 1.41
N SER A 79 -8.43 -4.03 0.76
CA SER A 79 -8.71 -5.47 0.85
C SER A 79 -7.54 -6.32 0.35
N LEU A 80 -6.97 -5.96 -0.80
CA LEU A 80 -5.84 -6.67 -1.37
C LEU A 80 -4.61 -6.60 -0.45
N VAL A 81 -4.28 -5.41 0.07
CA VAL A 81 -3.18 -5.26 1.04
C VAL A 81 -3.42 -6.11 2.29
N ARG A 82 -4.65 -6.17 2.81
CA ARG A 82 -5.00 -7.02 3.95
C ARG A 82 -4.74 -8.51 3.63
N GLU A 83 -5.14 -8.97 2.45
CA GLU A 83 -4.92 -10.35 2.01
C GLU A 83 -3.43 -10.65 1.83
N MET A 84 -2.66 -9.75 1.21
CA MET A 84 -1.21 -9.89 1.04
C MET A 84 -0.46 -9.85 2.39
N THR A 85 -1.01 -9.14 3.38
CA THR A 85 -0.46 -9.08 4.74
C THR A 85 -0.73 -10.35 5.54
N ALA A 86 -1.70 -11.17 5.15
CA ALA A 86 -1.98 -12.42 5.84
C ALA A 86 -0.77 -13.39 5.78
N PRO A 87 -0.51 -14.16 6.84
CA PRO A 87 0.54 -15.18 6.83
C PRO A 87 0.34 -16.15 5.66
N VAL A 88 1.41 -16.45 4.91
CA VAL A 88 1.37 -17.59 3.99
C VAL A 88 1.42 -18.85 4.84
N ILE A 89 0.28 -19.50 5.03
CA ILE A 89 0.25 -20.85 5.59
C ILE A 89 0.66 -21.77 4.45
N PHE A 90 1.91 -22.23 4.45
CA PHE A 90 2.31 -23.38 3.65
C PHE A 90 1.71 -24.62 4.32
N SER A 91 0.66 -25.18 3.72
CA SER A 91 0.13 -26.52 4.02
C SER A 91 0.94 -27.59 3.31
#